data_AF-A0A5B9Y8H8-F1
#
_entry.id   AF-A0A5B9Y8H8-F1
#
_cell.length_a   1.000
_cell.length_b   1.000
_cell.length_c   1.000
_cell.angle_alpha   90.00
_cell.angle_beta   90.00
_cell.angle_gamma   90.00
#
_symmetry.space_group_name_H-M   'P 1'
#
loop_
_entity.id
_entity.type
_entity.pdbx_description
1 polymer ?
#
loop_
_entity_poly.entity_id
_entity_poly.type
_entity_poly.pdbx_seq_one_letter_code
_entity_poly.pdbx_strand_id
1 'polypeptide(L)'
;MNYVKDGEACVYDGLFASTKIPTKTKGISLNGAQGTLERGSVISLDTNKKGNLCDKAKAGDTVYGILTDTITTGVEATDYVITEVYLTGDFNAARLVFAEGTSLSDFETQLRELGIFTDAVMEG
;
A
#
# COMPACT_ATOMS: atom_id res chain seq x y z
N MET A 1 -4.89 19.77 -35.28
CA MET A 1 -3.94 19.38 -34.21
C MET A 1 -4.59 18.25 -33.42
N ASN A 2 -4.02 17.05 -33.47
CA ASN A 2 -4.57 15.85 -32.83
C ASN A 2 -4.05 15.78 -31.39
N TYR A 3 -4.88 16.10 -30.40
CA TYR A 3 -4.56 15.83 -28.99
C TYR A 3 -4.91 14.37 -28.71
N VAL A 4 -3.98 13.46 -28.97
CA VAL A 4 -3.98 12.14 -28.32
C VAL A 4 -3.50 12.34 -26.90
N LYS A 5 -4.42 12.77 -26.04
CA LYS A 5 -4.30 12.54 -24.61
C LYS A 5 -4.63 11.06 -24.49
N ASP A 6 -3.60 10.21 -24.48
CA ASP A 6 -3.73 8.81 -24.09
C ASP A 6 -4.37 8.87 -22.71
N GLY A 7 -5.69 8.67 -22.72
CA GLY A 7 -6.49 8.68 -21.53
C GLY A 7 -6.13 7.41 -20.83
N GLU A 8 -5.03 7.43 -20.08
CA GLU A 8 -4.84 6.58 -18.92
C GLU A 8 -6.18 6.68 -18.21
N ALA A 9 -6.97 5.62 -18.30
CA ALA A 9 -8.22 5.54 -17.60
C ALA A 9 -7.84 5.75 -16.15
N CYS A 10 -8.08 6.96 -15.63
CA CYS A 10 -8.03 7.24 -14.22
C CYS A 10 -9.23 6.49 -13.66
N VAL A 11 -9.10 5.17 -13.59
CA VAL A 11 -10.04 4.29 -12.93
C VAL A 11 -10.00 4.80 -11.50
N TYR A 12 -11.05 5.53 -11.14
CA TYR A 12 -11.22 6.05 -9.82
C TYR A 12 -11.46 4.84 -8.92
N ASP A 13 -10.37 4.25 -8.43
CA ASP A 13 -10.43 3.00 -7.68
C ASP A 13 -11.05 3.18 -6.29
N GLY A 14 -11.38 4.42 -5.90
CA GLY A 14 -11.94 4.74 -4.58
C GLY A 14 -10.97 4.42 -3.44
N LEU A 15 -9.69 4.21 -3.76
CA LEU A 15 -8.64 3.92 -2.78
C LEU A 15 -8.40 5.09 -1.83
N PHE A 16 -8.59 6.32 -2.29
CA PHE A 16 -8.56 7.51 -1.44
C PHE A 16 -9.95 7.79 -0.90
N ALA A 17 -10.10 7.86 0.41
CA ALA A 17 -11.34 8.26 1.04
C ALA A 17 -11.53 9.79 0.98
N SER A 18 -10.44 10.56 0.93
CA SER A 18 -10.49 12.01 0.76
C SER A 18 -9.20 12.58 0.15
N THR A 19 -9.31 13.73 -0.50
CA THR A 19 -8.15 14.51 -1.00
C THR A 19 -7.69 15.59 -0.01
N LYS A 20 -8.21 15.57 1.21
CA LYS A 20 -7.94 16.59 2.24
C LYS A 20 -6.54 16.50 2.83
N ILE A 21 -5.98 15.29 2.91
CA ILE A 21 -4.64 15.05 3.45
C ILE A 21 -3.66 14.90 2.28
N PRO A 22 -2.57 15.68 2.24
CA PRO A 22 -1.57 15.53 1.20
C PRO A 22 -0.92 14.15 1.29
N THR A 23 -0.93 13.42 0.17
CA THR A 23 -0.32 12.11 0.06
C THR A 23 1.16 12.25 -0.25
N LYS A 24 2.02 11.67 0.59
CA LYS A 24 3.47 11.58 0.31
C LYS A 24 3.78 10.18 -0.17
N THR A 25 4.52 10.06 -1.26
CA THR A 25 5.06 8.78 -1.74
C THR A 25 6.54 8.66 -1.42
N LYS A 26 7.01 7.42 -1.29
CA LYS A 26 8.43 7.13 -1.15
C LYS A 26 8.76 5.79 -1.79
N GLY A 27 9.92 5.75 -2.46
CA GLY A 27 10.45 4.52 -3.03
C GLY A 27 10.91 3.53 -1.96
N ILE A 28 10.55 2.26 -2.14
CA ILE A 28 10.98 1.13 -1.29
C ILE A 28 11.42 -0.05 -2.15
N SER A 29 12.18 -0.95 -1.54
CA SER A 29 12.53 -2.23 -2.13
C SER A 29 11.66 -3.32 -1.50
N LEU A 30 10.81 -3.96 -2.30
CA LEU A 30 10.05 -5.14 -1.90
C LEU A 30 10.93 -6.39 -1.98
N ASN A 31 10.63 -7.36 -1.12
CA ASN A 31 11.16 -8.70 -1.28
C ASN A 31 10.56 -9.36 -2.52
N GLY A 32 11.37 -10.14 -3.24
CA GLY A 32 10.89 -11.07 -4.25
C GLY A 32 10.05 -12.20 -3.64
N ALA A 33 9.43 -13.00 -4.50
CA ALA A 33 8.63 -14.18 -4.10
C ALA A 33 7.39 -13.87 -3.23
N GLN A 34 6.82 -12.67 -3.32
CA GLN A 34 5.53 -12.34 -2.71
C GLN A 34 4.35 -12.52 -3.67
N GLY A 35 4.62 -12.81 -4.95
CA GLY A 35 3.62 -12.85 -6.00
C GLY A 35 3.21 -11.44 -6.46
N THR A 36 1.95 -11.30 -6.87
CA THR A 36 1.36 -10.04 -7.32
C THR A 36 0.73 -9.31 -6.13
N LEU A 37 1.24 -8.12 -5.82
CA LEU A 37 0.70 -7.23 -4.80
C LEU A 37 -0.11 -6.14 -5.48
N GLU A 38 -1.38 -6.04 -5.13
CA GLU A 38 -2.28 -5.06 -5.72
C GLU A 38 -2.06 -3.68 -5.12
N ARG A 39 -2.37 -2.64 -5.90
CA ARG A 39 -2.44 -1.26 -5.41
C ARG A 39 -3.37 -1.21 -4.19
N GLY A 40 -2.96 -0.52 -3.12
CA GLY A 40 -3.69 -0.54 -1.85
C GLY A 40 -3.22 -1.61 -0.87
N SER A 41 -2.27 -2.48 -1.26
CA SER A 41 -1.66 -3.41 -0.32
C SER A 41 -0.81 -2.68 0.71
N VAL A 42 -1.02 -3.00 1.99
CA VAL A 42 -0.22 -2.45 3.08
C VAL A 42 1.10 -3.19 3.15
N ILE A 43 2.19 -2.43 3.18
CA ILE A 43 3.56 -2.93 3.21
C ILE A 43 4.18 -2.66 4.57
N SER A 44 4.74 -3.71 5.15
CA SER A 44 5.59 -3.66 6.33
C SER A 44 7.06 -3.82 5.95
N LEU A 45 7.96 -3.21 6.71
CA LEU A 45 9.40 -3.44 6.56
C LEU A 45 9.88 -4.50 7.55
N ASP A 46 10.61 -5.48 7.03
CA ASP A 46 11.40 -6.42 7.81
C ASP A 46 12.64 -5.74 8.44
N THR A 47 13.30 -6.43 9.36
CA THR A 47 14.61 -6.07 9.94
C THR A 47 15.66 -5.61 8.92
N ASN A 48 15.62 -6.14 7.69
CA ASN A 48 16.52 -5.79 6.59
C ASN A 48 16.08 -4.53 5.80
N LYS A 49 15.04 -3.82 6.25
CA LYS A 49 14.43 -2.67 5.56
C LYS A 49 13.89 -3.02 4.16
N LYS A 50 13.48 -4.26 3.97
CA LYS A 50 12.80 -4.70 2.75
C LYS A 50 11.31 -4.84 3.01
N GLY A 51 10.50 -4.39 2.06
CA GLY A 51 9.05 -4.39 2.13
C GLY A 51 8.47 -5.78 1.92
N ASN A 52 7.52 -6.15 2.77
CA ASN A 52 6.70 -7.34 2.65
C ASN A 52 5.22 -6.95 2.81
N LEU A 53 4.31 -7.82 2.37
CA LEU A 53 2.88 -7.65 2.63
C LEU A 53 2.68 -7.69 4.14
N CYS A 54 1.93 -6.71 4.66
CA CYS A 54 1.74 -6.52 6.07
C CYS A 54 1.01 -7.72 6.67
N ASP A 55 1.71 -8.42 7.56
CA ASP A 55 1.26 -9.67 8.14
C ASP A 55 1.48 -9.63 9.66
N LYS A 56 0.39 -9.78 10.43
CA LYS A 56 0.46 -9.73 11.91
C LYS A 56 1.20 -10.91 12.53
N ALA A 57 1.31 -12.04 11.82
CA ALA A 57 2.05 -13.20 12.30
C ALA A 57 3.57 -12.94 12.26
N LYS A 58 4.03 -11.96 11.47
CA LYS A 58 5.42 -11.49 11.46
C LYS A 58 5.67 -10.46 12.55
N ALA A 59 5.86 -10.95 13.78
CA ALA A 59 6.26 -10.12 14.90
C ALA A 59 7.62 -9.44 14.63
N GLY A 60 7.64 -8.11 14.57
CA GLY A 60 8.84 -7.30 14.31
C GLY A 60 8.78 -6.49 13.01
N ASP A 61 7.88 -6.85 12.10
CA ASP A 61 7.61 -6.09 10.89
C ASP A 61 6.92 -4.76 11.26
N THR A 62 7.45 -3.65 10.76
CA THR A 62 6.89 -2.32 11.04
C THR A 62 6.14 -1.83 9.81
N VAL A 63 4.88 -1.46 9.96
CA VAL A 63 4.11 -0.85 8.87
C VAL A 63 4.86 0.36 8.35
N TYR A 64 4.93 0.49 7.03
CA TYR A 64 5.67 1.56 6.39
C TYR A 64 4.82 2.39 5.45
N GLY A 65 3.94 1.76 4.70
CA GLY A 65 3.08 2.46 3.75
C GLY A 65 2.18 1.55 2.96
N ILE A 66 1.49 2.13 1.99
CA ILE A 66 0.53 1.43 1.12
C ILE A 66 1.03 1.48 -0.33
N LEU A 67 0.97 0.39 -1.08
CA LEU A 67 1.39 0.37 -2.48
C LEU A 67 0.64 1.38 -3.34
N THR A 68 1.41 2.14 -4.12
CA THR A 68 0.84 3.12 -5.06
C THR A 68 0.36 2.50 -6.36
N ASP A 69 0.90 1.34 -6.73
CA ASP A 69 0.59 0.62 -7.96
C ASP A 69 0.63 -0.90 -7.75
N THR A 70 0.02 -1.64 -8.66
CA THR A 70 0.02 -3.11 -8.63
C THR A 70 1.35 -3.61 -9.17
N ILE A 71 2.12 -4.31 -8.34
CA ILE A 71 3.44 -4.78 -8.71
C ILE A 71 3.60 -6.27 -8.47
N THR A 72 4.25 -6.95 -9.42
CA THR A 72 4.57 -8.37 -9.28
C THR A 72 6.02 -8.51 -8.88
N THR A 73 6.22 -9.07 -7.69
CA THR A 73 7.55 -9.31 -7.09
C THR A 73 8.24 -10.57 -7.64
N GLY A 74 7.62 -11.24 -8.61
CA GLY A 74 8.10 -12.49 -9.18
C GLY A 74 8.01 -13.67 -8.21
N VAL A 75 8.60 -14.80 -8.61
CA VAL A 75 8.63 -16.06 -7.84
C VAL A 75 9.96 -16.30 -7.13
N GLU A 76 11.02 -15.54 -7.44
CA GLU A 76 12.35 -15.74 -6.87
C GLU A 76 12.61 -14.78 -5.70
N ALA A 77 12.96 -15.33 -4.53
CA ALA A 77 13.15 -14.55 -3.29
C ALA A 77 14.45 -13.71 -3.28
N THR A 78 15.36 -13.98 -4.21
CA THR A 78 16.66 -13.28 -4.31
C THR A 78 16.55 -11.94 -5.04
N ASP A 79 15.48 -11.73 -5.79
CA ASP A 79 15.24 -10.47 -6.48
C ASP A 79 14.60 -9.45 -5.51
N TYR A 80 14.87 -8.16 -5.75
CA TYR A 80 14.19 -7.08 -5.04
C TYR A 80 13.57 -6.16 -6.07
N VAL A 81 12.30 -5.83 -5.85
CA VAL A 81 11.57 -4.99 -6.78
C VAL A 81 11.43 -3.60 -6.19
N ILE A 82 11.89 -2.59 -6.93
CA ILE A 82 11.75 -1.20 -6.53
C ILE A 82 10.35 -0.74 -6.90
N THR A 83 9.64 -0.19 -5.91
CA THR A 83 8.29 0.35 -6.06
C THR A 83 8.12 1.59 -5.21
N GLU A 84 6.96 2.22 -5.29
CA GLU A 84 6.58 3.35 -4.48
C GLU A 84 5.41 3.00 -3.55
N VAL A 85 5.44 3.59 -2.36
CA VAL A 85 4.35 3.47 -1.38
C VAL A 85 3.93 4.83 -0.87
N TYR A 86 2.67 4.97 -0.52
CA TYR A 86 2.13 6.10 0.23
C TYR A 86 2.55 6.00 1.69
N LEU A 87 3.24 7.03 2.18
CA LEU A 87 3.60 7.23 3.58
C LEU A 87 2.50 7.93 4.37
N THR A 88 1.72 8.77 3.71
CA THR A 88 0.68 9.59 4.34
C THR A 88 -0.51 9.72 3.40
N GLY A 89 -1.69 9.99 3.94
CA GLY A 89 -2.90 10.23 3.16
C GLY A 89 -4.15 9.72 3.83
N ASP A 90 -5.28 9.88 3.13
CA ASP A 90 -6.58 9.41 3.58
C ASP A 90 -7.07 8.32 2.60
N PHE A 91 -7.16 7.09 3.10
CA PHE A 91 -7.39 5.89 2.31
C PHE A 91 -8.68 5.20 2.72
N ASN A 92 -9.27 4.45 1.80
CA ASN A 92 -10.46 3.67 2.07
C ASN A 92 -10.08 2.33 2.68
N ALA A 93 -10.48 2.11 3.93
CA ALA A 93 -10.21 0.87 4.66
C ALA A 93 -10.68 -0.39 3.91
N ALA A 94 -11.78 -0.30 3.15
CA ALA A 94 -12.33 -1.42 2.39
C ALA A 94 -11.52 -1.77 1.14
N ARG A 95 -10.63 -0.87 0.69
CA ARG A 95 -9.75 -1.07 -0.46
C ARG A 95 -8.33 -1.45 -0.08
N LEU A 96 -8.02 -1.49 1.22
CA LEU A 96 -6.71 -1.92 1.69
C LEU A 96 -6.60 -3.44 1.65
N VAL A 97 -5.48 -3.91 1.11
CA VAL A 97 -5.17 -5.34 1.02
C VAL A 97 -4.12 -5.66 2.08
N PHE A 98 -4.38 -6.71 2.86
CA PHE A 98 -3.49 -7.20 3.90
C PHE A 98 -3.18 -8.67 3.65
N ALA A 99 -2.18 -9.22 4.35
CA ALA A 99 -1.96 -10.65 4.36
C ALA A 99 -3.13 -11.40 5.02
N GLU A 100 -3.24 -12.70 4.75
CA GLU A 100 -4.32 -13.51 5.28
C GLU A 100 -4.35 -13.49 6.82
N GLY A 101 -5.54 -13.32 7.40
CA GLY A 101 -5.73 -13.22 8.85
C GLY A 101 -5.30 -11.90 9.48
N THR A 102 -4.81 -10.95 8.67
CA THR A 102 -4.50 -9.58 9.10
C THR A 102 -5.67 -8.65 8.84
N SER A 103 -5.86 -7.66 9.70
CA SER A 103 -6.92 -6.65 9.55
C SER A 103 -6.38 -5.28 9.90
N LEU A 104 -7.02 -4.24 9.36
CA LEU A 104 -6.70 -2.84 9.64
C LEU A 104 -6.56 -2.57 11.14
N SER A 105 -7.47 -3.10 11.97
CA SER A 105 -7.51 -2.85 13.42
C SER A 105 -6.25 -3.29 14.16
N ASP A 106 -5.52 -4.28 13.62
CA ASP A 106 -4.23 -4.73 14.18
C ASP A 106 -3.14 -3.66 14.00
N PHE A 107 -3.23 -2.91 12.90
CA PHE A 107 -2.23 -1.96 12.43
C PHE A 107 -2.69 -0.49 12.47
N GLU A 108 -3.92 -0.22 12.93
CA GLU A 108 -4.54 1.11 12.92
C GLU A 108 -3.68 2.14 13.64
N THR A 109 -3.12 1.78 14.79
CA THR A 109 -2.23 2.65 15.56
C THR A 109 -0.98 3.02 14.75
N GLN A 110 -0.33 2.05 14.13
CA GLN A 110 0.89 2.28 13.34
C GLN A 110 0.60 3.11 12.08
N LEU A 111 -0.53 2.86 11.42
CA LEU A 111 -0.98 3.65 10.27
C LEU A 111 -1.24 5.10 10.68
N ARG A 112 -1.89 5.32 11.83
CA ARG A 112 -2.13 6.67 12.36
C ARG A 112 -0.83 7.39 12.73
N GLU A 113 0.15 6.68 13.28
CA GLU A 113 1.49 7.22 13.56
C GLU A 113 2.23 7.64 12.29
N LEU A 114 2.05 6.91 11.19
CA LEU A 114 2.58 7.28 9.87
C LEU A 114 1.84 8.49 9.27
N GLY A 115 0.64 8.83 9.74
CA GLY A 115 -0.23 9.83 9.10
C GLY A 115 -1.05 9.26 7.94
N ILE A 116 -1.27 7.95 7.96
CA ILE A 116 -2.20 7.24 7.09
C ILE A 116 -3.51 7.10 7.85
N PHE A 117 -4.51 7.83 7.40
CA PHE A 117 -5.86 7.76 7.94
C PHE A 117 -6.68 6.86 7.04
N THR A 118 -7.51 6.03 7.66
CA THR A 118 -8.40 5.14 6.94
C THR A 118 -9.82 5.44 7.34
N ASP A 119 -10.59 5.98 6.41
CA ASP A 119 -12.00 6.19 6.61
C ASP A 119 -12.73 4.97 6.04
N ALA A 120 -13.53 4.32 6.89
CA ALA A 120 -14.60 3.49 6.39
C ALA A 120 -15.62 4.49 5.85
N VAL A 121 -15.64 4.72 4.54
CA VAL A 121 -16.73 5.44 3.88
C VAL A 121 -18.03 4.69 4.19
N MET A 122 -18.62 5.02 5.34
CA MET A 122 -20.01 4.73 5.63
C MET A 122 -20.77 5.69 4.73
N GLU A 123 -21.24 5.16 3.59
CA GLU A 123 -22.32 5.80 2.85
C GLU A 123 -23.49 5.98 3.82
N GLY A 124 -23.65 7.21 4.30
CA GLY A 124 -24.81 7.69 5.03
C GLY A 124 -25.69 8.51 4.11
#